data_AF-A0A956TZ76-F1
#
_entry.id   AF-A0A956TZ76-F1
#
_cell.length_a   1.000
_cell.length_b   1.000
_cell.length_c   1.000
_cell.angle_alpha   90.00
_cell.angle_beta   90.00
_cell.angle_gamma   90.00
#
_symmetry.space_group_name_H-M   'P 1'
#
loop_
_entity.id
_entity.type
_entity.pdbx_description
1 polymer ?
#
loop_
_entity_poly.entity_id
_entity_poly.type
_entity_poly.pdbx_seq_one_letter_code
_entity_poly.pdbx_strand_id
1 'polypeptide(L)'
;MSSKTITVEIFQCDHVHDDGERCKSEGERMSIKSCALCQKDLCSRHYEQITVSSRGGRETLTYHFCFDHTQEFMDTLVNTFGDTRPVTYAGMAK
;
A
#
# COMPACT_ATOMS: atom_id res chain seq x y z
N MET A 1 3.86 -45.22 3.57
CA MET A 1 2.99 -44.02 3.55
C MET A 1 3.85 -42.84 3.16
N SER A 2 3.49 -42.08 2.12
CA SER A 2 4.22 -40.89 1.69
C SER A 2 3.65 -39.68 2.44
N SER A 3 4.41 -39.10 3.36
CA SER A 3 4.02 -37.88 4.08
C SER A 3 4.28 -36.67 3.19
N LYS A 4 3.21 -36.04 2.69
CA LYS A 4 3.31 -34.72 2.06
C LYS A 4 3.36 -33.67 3.16
N THR A 5 4.50 -33.02 3.32
CA THR A 5 4.65 -31.88 4.22
C THR A 5 4.07 -30.64 3.53
N ILE A 6 3.03 -30.04 4.13
CA ILE A 6 2.47 -28.77 3.67
C ILE A 6 3.12 -27.68 4.52
N THR A 7 4.01 -26.90 3.91
CA THR A 7 4.54 -25.67 4.51
C THR A 7 3.54 -24.54 4.28
N VAL A 8 2.92 -24.05 5.35
CA VAL A 8 2.06 -22.87 5.33
C VAL A 8 2.89 -21.69 5.86
N GLU A 9 3.19 -20.72 4.99
CA GLU A 9 3.83 -19.46 5.38
C GLU A 9 2.73 -18.45 5.75
N ILE A 10 2.58 -18.18 7.05
CA ILE A 10 1.64 -17.18 7.56
C ILE A 10 2.40 -15.87 7.73
N PHE A 11 1.92 -14.81 7.08
CA PHE A 11 2.48 -13.46 7.20
C PHE A 11 1.69 -12.68 8.25
N GLN A 12 2.38 -11.84 9.01
CA GLN A 12 1.78 -11.01 10.06
C GLN A 12 2.03 -9.53 9.76
N CYS A 13 1.05 -8.69 10.09
CA CYS A 13 1.23 -7.25 9.99
C CYS A 13 2.23 -6.70 11.02
N ASP A 14 3.19 -5.90 10.56
CA ASP A 14 4.21 -5.20 11.34
C ASP A 14 3.77 -3.82 11.83
N HIS A 15 2.53 -3.39 11.55
CA HIS A 15 2.01 -2.14 12.07
C HIS A 15 1.82 -2.22 13.58
N VAL A 16 2.25 -1.17 14.27
CA VAL A 16 2.11 -0.99 15.72
C VAL A 16 1.11 0.14 15.93
N HIS A 17 0.04 -0.14 16.65
CA HIS A 17 -0.97 0.85 17.02
C HIS A 17 -0.43 1.82 18.09
N ASP A 18 -1.12 2.93 18.33
CA ASP A 18 -0.73 3.94 19.32
C ASP A 18 -0.59 3.37 20.75
N ASP A 19 -1.31 2.28 21.04
CA ASP A 19 -1.23 1.55 22.32
C ASP A 19 0.04 0.69 22.44
N GLY A 20 0.91 0.69 21.43
CA GLY A 20 2.11 -0.15 21.36
C GLY A 20 1.83 -1.61 20.96
N GLU A 21 0.57 -2.01 20.81
CA GLU A 21 0.20 -3.35 20.35
C GLU A 21 0.42 -3.51 18.84
N ARG A 22 1.06 -4.62 18.46
CA ARG A 22 1.15 -5.03 17.06
C ARG A 22 -0.21 -5.47 16.55
N CYS A 23 -0.50 -5.14 15.30
CA CYS A 23 -1.69 -5.60 14.63
C CYS A 23 -1.75 -7.14 14.64
N LYS A 24 -2.88 -7.68 15.11
CA LYS A 24 -3.13 -9.12 15.19
C LYS A 24 -3.64 -9.70 13.86
N SER A 25 -3.73 -8.89 12.80
CA SER A 25 -4.08 -9.38 11.47
C SER A 25 -2.93 -10.20 10.90
N GLU A 26 -3.25 -11.47 10.68
CA GLU A 26 -2.42 -12.46 10.00
C GLU A 26 -3.13 -12.93 8.72
N GLY A 27 -2.35 -13.40 7.74
CA GLY A 27 -2.92 -13.92 6.50
C GLY A 27 -1.87 -14.40 5.52
N GLU A 28 -2.33 -14.83 4.36
CA GLU A 28 -1.46 -15.22 3.26
C GLU A 28 -0.84 -13.98 2.58
N ARG A 29 0.17 -14.19 1.73
CA ARG A 29 0.85 -13.14 0.94
C ARG A 29 -0.09 -12.32 0.04
N MET A 30 -1.31 -12.80 -0.19
CA MET A 30 -2.35 -12.02 -0.88
C MET A 30 -2.98 -10.96 0.04
N SER A 31 -3.12 -11.29 1.33
CA SER A 31 -3.76 -10.47 2.36
C SER A 31 -2.80 -9.48 3.03
N ILE A 32 -1.50 -9.82 3.06
CA ILE A 32 -0.43 -9.00 3.60
C ILE A 32 0.46 -8.52 2.44
N LYS A 33 0.68 -7.20 2.37
CA LYS A 33 1.51 -6.55 1.35
C LYS A 33 2.69 -5.86 2.00
N SER A 34 3.86 -5.95 1.37
CA SER A 34 5.04 -5.26 1.85
C SER A 34 5.04 -3.80 1.41
N CYS A 35 5.45 -2.91 2.31
CA CYS A 35 5.70 -1.51 1.95
C CYS A 35 6.85 -1.43 0.95
N ALA A 36 6.65 -0.73 -0.18
CA ALA A 36 7.68 -0.61 -1.21
C ALA A 36 8.96 0.11 -0.74
N LEU A 37 8.87 0.93 0.33
CA LEU A 37 10.01 1.66 0.90
C LEU A 37 10.67 0.92 2.06
N CYS A 38 9.94 0.63 3.14
CA CYS A 38 10.51 0.03 4.35
C CYS A 38 10.39 -1.50 4.44
N GLN A 39 9.77 -2.15 3.45
CA GLN A 39 9.57 -3.60 3.39
C GLN A 39 8.82 -4.22 4.59
N LYS A 40 8.17 -3.39 5.42
CA LYS A 40 7.27 -3.87 6.48
C LYS A 40 6.06 -4.57 5.87
N ASP A 41 5.65 -5.67 6.46
CA ASP A 41 4.47 -6.41 6.05
C ASP A 41 3.21 -5.77 6.65
N LEU A 42 2.24 -5.43 5.81
CA LEU A 42 1.06 -4.65 6.19
C LEU A 42 -0.22 -5.34 5.75
N CYS A 43 -1.23 -5.36 6.62
CA CYS A 43 -2.56 -5.80 6.23
C CYS A 43 -3.31 -4.72 5.45
N SER A 44 -4.43 -5.10 4.83
CA SER A 44 -5.28 -4.20 4.01
C SER A 44 -5.80 -2.95 4.72
N ARG A 45 -5.69 -2.87 6.05
CA ARG A 45 -6.04 -1.68 6.84
C ARG A 45 -4.87 -0.72 7.07
N HIS A 46 -3.63 -1.19 6.89
CA HIS A 46 -2.41 -0.48 7.26
C HIS A 46 -1.49 -0.15 6.08
N TYR A 47 -1.83 -0.63 4.88
CA TYR A 47 -1.23 -0.13 3.65
C TYR A 47 -2.22 0.71 2.86
N GLU A 48 -1.71 1.71 2.15
CA GLU A 48 -2.41 2.33 1.03
C GLU A 48 -1.88 1.78 -0.28
N GLN A 49 -2.79 1.52 -1.22
CA GLN A 49 -2.43 1.10 -2.57
C GLN A 49 -2.41 2.33 -3.47
N ILE A 50 -1.24 2.63 -4.04
CA ILE A 50 -1.07 3.71 -4.99
C ILE A 50 -0.78 3.11 -6.36
N THR A 51 -1.63 3.44 -7.33
CA THR A 51 -1.44 3.04 -8.72
C THR A 51 -1.01 4.26 -9.53
N VAL A 52 0.17 4.19 -10.13
CA VAL A 52 0.71 5.21 -11.01
C VAL A 52 0.58 4.72 -12.45
N SER A 53 -0.04 5.54 -13.29
CA SER A 53 -0.28 5.24 -14.70
C SER A 53 0.49 6.23 -15.57
N SER A 54 1.24 5.73 -16.56
CA SER A 54 1.89 6.60 -17.53
C SER A 54 0.87 7.21 -18.50
N ARG A 55 1.12 8.44 -18.98
CA ARG A 55 0.25 9.14 -19.94
C ARG A 55 0.21 8.36 -21.26
N GLY A 56 -0.83 7.55 -21.44
CA GLY A 56 -0.95 6.56 -22.52
C GLY A 56 -1.51 5.21 -22.07
N GLY A 57 -1.64 4.97 -20.75
CA GLY A 57 -2.47 3.91 -20.17
C GLY A 57 -1.97 2.47 -20.37
N ARG A 58 -0.80 2.27 -20.99
CA ARG A 58 -0.25 0.94 -21.28
C ARG A 58 0.47 0.31 -20.09
N GLU A 59 0.98 1.12 -19.17
CA GLU A 59 1.72 0.63 -18.01
C GLU A 59 1.13 1.25 -16.74
N THR A 60 0.67 0.37 -15.84
CA THR A 60 0.21 0.72 -14.51
C THR A 60 1.13 0.05 -13.51
N LEU A 61 1.73 0.84 -12.62
CA LEU A 61 2.56 0.34 -11.53
C LEU A 61 1.78 0.50 -10.25
N THR A 62 1.58 -0.60 -9.54
CA THR A 62 0.85 -0.61 -8.26
C THR A 62 1.85 -0.82 -7.14
N TYR A 63 1.87 0.13 -6.21
CA TYR A 63 2.71 0.12 -5.02
C TYR A 63 1.84 0.07 -3.77
N HIS A 64 2.38 -0.53 -2.71
CA HIS A 64 1.77 -0.55 -1.38
C HIS A 64 2.69 0.19 -0.43
N PHE A 65 2.17 1.13 0.35
CA PHE A 65 2.94 1.94 1.30
C PHE A 65 2.31 1.92 2.68
N CYS A 66 3.11 2.01 3.75
CA CYS A 66 2.58 2.34 5.08
C CYS A 66 2.19 3.81 5.13
N PHE A 67 1.34 4.18 6.09
CA PHE A 67 0.85 5.54 6.27
C PHE A 67 1.92 6.63 6.14
N ASP A 68 3.04 6.49 6.86
CA ASP A 68 4.14 7.48 6.84
C ASP A 68 4.71 7.67 5.42
N HIS A 69 5.04 6.55 4.77
CA HIS A 69 5.63 6.56 3.43
C HIS A 69 4.63 6.94 2.34
N THR A 70 3.33 6.74 2.56
CA THR A 70 2.29 7.27 1.66
C THR A 70 2.35 8.80 1.66
N GLN A 71 2.43 9.43 2.84
CA GLN A 71 2.53 10.89 2.92
C GLN A 71 3.80 11.40 2.24
N GLU A 72 4.96 10.81 2.53
CA GLU A 72 6.22 11.18 1.88
C GLU A 72 6.16 11.02 0.35
N PHE A 73 5.55 9.94 -0.13
CA PHE A 73 5.39 9.70 -1.56
C PHE A 73 4.49 10.75 -2.21
N MET A 74 3.35 11.06 -1.59
CA MET A 74 2.43 12.10 -2.07
C MET A 74 3.09 13.48 -2.07
N ASP A 75 3.82 13.84 -1.02
CA ASP A 75 4.56 15.11 -0.95
C ASP A 75 5.64 15.18 -2.03
N THR A 76 6.35 14.08 -2.28
CA THR A 76 7.33 13.99 -3.36
C THR A 76 6.65 14.16 -4.71
N LEU A 77 5.52 13.50 -4.96
CA LEU A 77 4.76 13.67 -6.21
C LEU A 77 4.31 15.12 -6.40
N VAL A 78 3.75 15.76 -5.37
CA VAL A 78 3.31 17.15 -5.42
C VAL A 78 4.48 18.10 -5.69
N ASN A 79 5.62 17.90 -5.03
CA ASN A 79 6.81 18.72 -5.25
C ASN A 79 7.41 18.54 -6.65
N THR A 80 7.36 17.32 -7.19
CA THR A 80 8.02 17.00 -8.47
C THR A 80 7.15 17.33 -9.68
N PHE A 81 5.83 17.13 -9.58
CA PHE A 81 4.89 17.26 -10.70
C PHE A 81 3.84 18.38 -10.52
N GLY A 82 3.86 19.10 -9.38
CA GLY A 82 2.75 19.94 -8.96
C GLY A 82 1.62 19.11 -8.32
N ASP A 83 0.65 19.77 -7.66
CA ASP A 83 -0.49 19.06 -7.07
C ASP A 83 -1.34 18.41 -8.18
N THR A 84 -1.13 17.11 -8.38
CA THR A 84 -1.80 16.29 -9.39
C THR A 84 -3.00 15.56 -8.82
N ARG A 85 -3.40 15.86 -7.56
CA ARG A 85 -4.68 15.40 -7.04
C ARG A 85 -5.75 15.81 -8.06
N PRO A 86 -6.61 14.88 -8.50
CA PRO A 86 -7.69 15.24 -9.40
C PRO A 86 -8.50 16.32 -8.69
N VAL A 87 -8.39 17.55 -9.20
CA VAL A 87 -9.26 18.65 -8.77
C VAL A 87 -10.66 18.10 -8.98
N THR A 88 -11.40 17.92 -7.89
CA THR A 88 -12.81 17.60 -8.00
C THR A 88 -13.39 18.70 -8.89
N TYR A 89 -13.76 18.34 -10.12
CA TYR A 89 -14.39 19.27 -11.05
C TYR A 89 -15.79 19.53 -10.52
N ALA A 90 -15.88 20.29 -9.43
CA ALA A 90 -17.10 20.90 -8.95
C ALA A 90 -17.49 21.90 -10.02
N GLY A 91 -18.54 21.55 -10.77
CA GLY A 91 -18.83 22.09 -12.08
C GLY A 91 -18.88 23.61 -12.13
N MET A 92 -18.07 24.19 -13.01
CA MET A 92 -18.49 25.40 -13.71
C MET A 92 -19.41 24.98 -14.86
N ALA A 93 -20.70 24.85 -14.56
CA ALA A 93 -21.75 24.76 -15.56
C ALA A 93 -22.75 25.90 -15.33
N LYS A 94 -22.63 26.90 -16.22
CA LYS A 94 -23.53 28.02 -16.54
C LYS A 94 -23.71 29.15 -15.53
#